data_AF-A6T2V0-F1
#
_entry.id   AF-A6T2V0-F1
#
_cell.length_a   1.000
_cell.length_b   1.000
_cell.length_c   1.000
_cell.angle_alpha   90.00
_cell.angle_beta   90.00
_cell.angle_gamma   90.00
#
_symmetry.space_group_name_H-M   'P 1'
#
loop_
_entity.id
_entity.type
_entity.pdbx_description
1 polymer ?
#
loop_
_entity_poly.entity_id
_entity_poly.type
_entity_poly.pdbx_seq_one_letter_code
_entity_poly.pdbx_strand_id
1 'polypeptide(L)'
;MLGCKYCHNISKKEHCKHNQLRSCFLASKLIFSAGIRPIKFSLRGNMQSWKSKFILMREGARGILRRTALIGGLADCSVKNHVSACKEIFISLAFSTVAFWLTIIVFRLMVANSHKSLLELFKVTINNGELLIFAITFIGPVLAAALGDRQGKKRFPSQDWHVYLVLIIGGLSASFFVIIKLLKSMSTPTFDVLTQIDMPLLINCSIGLAAIAICTRYLAIVYQKNMFTSDEILPKQDAQFAELYAAHRSDK
;
A
#
# COMPACT_ATOMS: atom_id res chain seq x y z
N MET A 1 31.56 -11.45 -46.04
CA MET A 1 32.06 -10.08 -45.79
C MET A 1 30.85 -9.15 -45.72
N LEU A 2 30.57 -8.62 -44.52
CA LEU A 2 29.57 -7.61 -44.10
C LEU A 2 29.36 -7.97 -42.61
N GLY A 3 29.94 -7.31 -41.60
CA GLY A 3 30.00 -5.88 -41.33
C GLY A 3 29.49 -5.68 -39.89
N CYS A 4 30.22 -6.20 -38.91
CA CYS A 4 29.86 -6.14 -37.48
C CYS A 4 30.17 -4.75 -36.93
N LYS A 5 29.14 -3.93 -36.71
CA LYS A 5 29.25 -2.54 -36.22
C LYS A 5 28.21 -2.25 -35.13
N TYR A 6 28.23 -2.94 -34.00
CA TYR A 6 27.52 -2.48 -32.79
C TYR A 6 28.19 -3.02 -31.51
N CYS A 7 29.34 -2.45 -31.16
CA CYS A 7 29.94 -2.57 -29.83
C CYS A 7 30.72 -1.31 -29.50
N HIS A 8 30.02 -0.19 -29.24
CA HIS A 8 30.66 0.97 -28.64
C HIS A 8 29.66 1.99 -28.08
N ASN A 9 28.96 1.71 -26.96
CA ASN A 9 28.35 2.81 -26.19
C ASN A 9 27.88 2.51 -24.75
N ILE A 10 28.64 1.78 -23.94
CA ILE A 10 28.34 1.64 -22.48
C ILE A 10 29.57 1.95 -21.62
N SER A 11 30.31 3.02 -21.93
CA SER A 11 31.43 3.50 -21.09
C SER A 11 31.44 5.03 -20.94
N LYS A 12 30.27 5.68 -20.97
CA LYS A 12 30.16 7.15 -20.85
C LYS A 12 29.14 7.66 -19.81
N LYS A 13 28.63 6.81 -18.92
CA LYS A 13 27.73 7.27 -17.84
C LYS A 13 28.38 7.57 -16.49
N GLU A 14 29.65 7.22 -16.28
CA GLU A 14 30.31 7.52 -15.00
C GLU A 14 30.98 8.91 -14.95
N HIS A 15 31.29 9.53 -16.09
CA HIS A 15 31.95 10.85 -16.09
C HIS A 15 31.03 12.05 -15.93
N CYS A 16 29.70 11.89 -16.00
CA CYS A 16 28.77 13.04 -15.93
C CYS A 16 28.23 13.35 -14.52
N LYS A 17 28.64 12.60 -13.48
CA LYS A 17 28.30 12.94 -12.07
C LYS A 17 29.35 13.80 -11.36
N HIS A 18 30.55 13.94 -11.92
CA HIS A 18 31.64 14.62 -11.23
C HIS A 18 31.67 16.15 -11.45
N ASN A 19 30.99 16.67 -12.47
CA ASN A 19 30.98 18.12 -12.77
C ASN A 19 29.83 18.89 -12.13
N GLN A 20 28.76 18.24 -11.67
CA GLN A 20 27.64 18.94 -11.02
C GLN A 20 27.89 19.27 -9.55
N LEU A 21 28.88 18.62 -8.91
CA LEU A 21 29.27 18.87 -7.52
C LEU A 21 30.21 20.07 -7.34
N ARG A 22 30.89 20.53 -8.41
CA ARG A 22 31.78 21.70 -8.33
C ARG A 22 31.03 23.03 -8.33
N SER A 23 29.85 23.09 -8.95
CA SER A 23 29.04 24.31 -9.03
C SER A 23 28.38 24.69 -7.70
N CYS A 24 28.05 23.73 -6.85
CA CYS A 24 27.48 24.01 -5.52
C CYS A 24 28.54 24.47 -4.50
N PHE A 25 29.82 24.17 -4.71
CA PHE A 25 30.88 24.55 -3.77
C PHE A 25 31.27 26.04 -3.88
N LEU A 26 30.99 26.68 -5.02
CA LEU A 26 31.26 28.11 -5.21
C LEU A 26 30.16 29.02 -4.62
N ALA A 27 28.90 28.55 -4.54
CA ALA A 27 27.82 29.32 -3.93
C ALA A 27 27.90 29.42 -2.40
N SER A 28 28.50 28.43 -1.72
CA SER A 28 28.69 28.48 -0.25
C SER A 28 29.81 29.43 0.21
N LYS A 29 30.70 29.87 -0.68
CA LYS A 29 31.82 30.75 -0.31
C LYS A 29 31.43 32.24 -0.18
N LEU A 30 30.29 32.66 -0.74
CA LEU A 30 29.83 34.05 -0.68
C LEU A 30 29.02 34.39 0.57
N ILE A 31 28.52 33.40 1.32
CA ILE A 31 27.76 33.63 2.57
C ILE A 31 28.71 33.78 3.78
N PHE A 32 30.00 33.46 3.64
CA PHE A 32 30.97 33.48 4.74
C PHE A 32 31.65 34.83 5.01
N SER A 33 31.22 35.91 4.33
CA SER A 33 31.72 37.29 4.57
C SER A 33 30.84 38.11 5.52
N ALA A 34 29.72 37.56 6.00
CA ALA A 34 28.98 38.13 7.12
C ALA A 34 29.54 37.49 8.40
N GLY A 35 30.26 38.28 9.21
CA GLY A 35 31.00 37.85 10.41
C GLY A 35 30.14 37.28 11.56
N ILE A 36 29.29 36.29 11.28
CA ILE A 36 28.54 35.51 12.25
C ILE A 36 29.45 34.37 12.67
N ARG A 37 30.07 34.51 13.86
CA ARG A 37 30.85 33.42 14.47
C ARG A 37 29.91 32.22 14.64
N PRO A 38 30.21 31.04 14.07
CA PRO A 38 29.37 29.87 14.28
C PRO A 38 29.43 29.51 15.77
N ILE A 39 28.30 29.66 16.45
CA ILE A 39 28.11 29.12 17.79
C ILE A 39 28.25 27.60 17.65
N LYS A 40 29.44 27.07 17.97
CA LYS A 40 29.70 25.63 18.09
C LYS A 40 28.90 25.14 19.29
N PHE A 41 27.61 24.92 19.10
CA PHE A 41 26.75 24.25 20.07
C PHE A 41 27.27 22.81 20.20
N SER A 42 27.90 22.51 21.33
CA SER A 42 28.45 21.20 21.67
C SER A 42 27.31 20.20 21.98
N LEU A 43 26.47 19.92 20.98
CA LEU A 43 25.40 18.90 21.05
C LEU A 43 25.89 17.49 20.68
N ARG A 44 27.21 17.34 20.46
CA ARG A 44 27.79 16.10 19.93
C ARG A 44 27.87 14.96 20.96
N GLY A 45 27.91 15.29 22.26
CA GLY A 45 28.00 14.31 23.35
C GLY A 45 26.71 13.53 23.58
N ASN A 46 25.53 14.16 23.42
CA ASN A 46 24.27 13.49 23.70
C ASN A 46 23.76 12.68 22.50
N MET A 47 24.03 13.11 21.26
CA MET A 47 23.44 12.48 20.07
C MET A 47 23.88 11.02 19.81
N GLN A 48 25.06 10.61 20.29
CA GLN A 48 25.48 9.20 20.19
C GLN A 48 24.72 8.28 21.14
N SER A 49 24.39 8.76 22.36
CA SER A 49 23.60 8.00 23.35
C SER A 49 22.18 7.71 22.85
N TRP A 50 21.57 8.69 22.17
CA TRP A 50 20.26 8.51 21.57
C TRP A 50 20.27 7.52 20.41
N LYS A 51 21.30 7.55 19.56
CA LYS A 51 21.42 6.59 18.44
C LYS A 51 21.54 5.15 18.92
N SER A 52 22.36 4.87 19.94
CA SER A 52 22.50 3.51 20.48
C SER A 52 21.22 3.04 21.18
N LYS A 53 20.54 3.89 21.97
CA LYS A 53 19.21 3.57 22.53
C LYS A 53 18.17 3.26 21.45
N PHE A 54 18.12 4.04 20.37
CA PHE A 54 17.20 3.80 19.26
C PHE A 54 17.49 2.49 18.52
N ILE A 55 18.75 2.14 18.30
CA ILE A 55 19.12 0.87 17.66
C ILE A 55 18.69 -0.32 18.52
N LEU A 56 18.94 -0.27 19.82
CA LEU A 56 18.62 -1.36 20.75
C LEU A 56 17.09 -1.54 20.91
N MET A 57 16.34 -0.45 21.00
CA MET A 57 14.87 -0.48 21.05
C MET A 57 14.28 -1.05 19.75
N ARG A 58 14.88 -0.72 18.61
CA ARG A 58 14.49 -1.25 17.30
C ARG A 58 14.80 -2.74 17.15
N GLU A 59 15.85 -3.26 17.76
CA GLU A 59 16.17 -4.70 17.74
C GLU A 59 15.23 -5.51 18.64
N GLY A 60 14.94 -5.01 19.84
CA GLY A 60 13.94 -5.62 20.72
C GLY A 60 12.55 -5.67 20.08
N ALA A 61 12.10 -4.56 19.48
CA ALA A 61 10.83 -4.51 18.76
C ALA A 61 10.78 -5.48 17.56
N ARG A 62 11.89 -5.65 16.82
CA ARG A 62 11.99 -6.62 15.72
C ARG A 62 11.84 -8.07 16.21
N GLY A 63 12.41 -8.40 17.37
CA GLY A 63 12.28 -9.73 17.97
C GLY A 63 10.83 -10.09 18.32
N ILE A 64 10.09 -9.13 18.88
CA ILE A 64 8.67 -9.30 19.21
C ILE A 64 7.82 -9.38 17.94
N LEU A 65 8.05 -8.47 16.97
CA LEU A 65 7.32 -8.45 15.71
C LEU A 65 7.44 -9.79 14.97
N ARG A 66 8.65 -10.35 14.88
CA ARG A 66 8.92 -11.62 14.18
C ARG A 66 8.11 -12.80 14.71
N ARG A 67 7.67 -12.77 15.96
CA ARG A 67 6.84 -13.84 16.54
C ARG A 67 5.36 -13.74 16.14
N THR A 68 4.91 -12.55 15.72
CA THR A 68 3.52 -12.38 15.29
C THR A 68 3.36 -12.86 13.85
N ALA A 69 2.47 -13.83 13.62
CA ALA A 69 2.27 -14.43 12.29
C ALA A 69 1.97 -13.38 11.22
N LEU A 70 1.12 -12.38 11.53
CA LEU A 70 0.68 -11.33 10.61
C LEU A 70 1.72 -10.26 10.28
N ILE A 71 2.58 -9.91 11.24
CA ILE A 71 3.46 -8.72 11.15
C ILE A 71 4.93 -9.16 11.09
N GLY A 72 5.22 -10.44 11.25
CA GLY A 72 6.59 -10.93 11.41
C GLY A 72 7.53 -10.59 10.27
N GLY A 73 7.07 -10.67 9.02
CA GLY A 73 7.92 -10.34 7.88
C GLY A 73 8.05 -8.82 7.62
N LEU A 74 7.24 -7.96 8.27
CA LEU A 74 7.39 -6.50 8.13
C LEU A 74 8.72 -6.02 8.72
N ALA A 75 9.24 -6.73 9.73
CA ALA A 75 10.52 -6.42 10.34
C ALA A 75 11.70 -6.48 9.34
N ASP A 76 11.55 -7.28 8.28
CA ASP A 76 12.57 -7.49 7.25
C ASP A 76 12.39 -6.59 6.02
N CYS A 77 11.32 -5.78 5.99
CA CYS A 77 11.01 -4.92 4.86
C CYS A 77 11.79 -3.60 4.88
N SER A 78 12.28 -3.17 3.72
CA SER A 78 12.93 -1.86 3.55
C SER A 78 11.91 -0.72 3.55
N VAL A 79 12.30 0.47 4.03
CA VAL A 79 11.47 1.69 3.99
C VAL A 79 11.03 2.02 2.55
N LYS A 80 11.86 1.71 1.56
CA LYS A 80 11.51 1.90 0.14
C LYS A 80 10.28 1.07 -0.26
N ASN A 81 10.16 -0.15 0.26
CA ASN A 81 9.03 -1.04 0.00
C ASN A 81 7.75 -0.49 0.64
N HIS A 82 7.85 0.05 1.86
CA HIS A 82 6.72 0.71 2.53
C HIS A 82 6.23 1.94 1.75
N VAL A 83 7.13 2.82 1.31
CA VAL A 83 6.73 4.02 0.53
C VAL A 83 6.10 3.63 -0.80
N SER A 84 6.66 2.62 -1.49
CA SER A 84 6.08 2.11 -2.73
C SER A 84 4.70 1.49 -2.50
N ALA A 85 4.53 0.71 -1.42
CA ALA A 85 3.25 0.12 -1.05
C ALA A 85 2.21 1.19 -0.68
N CYS A 86 2.60 2.24 0.05
CA CYS A 86 1.72 3.37 0.35
C CYS A 86 1.22 4.07 -0.92
N LYS A 87 2.09 4.28 -1.92
CA LYS A 87 1.69 4.86 -3.21
C LYS A 87 0.68 3.97 -3.93
N GLU A 88 0.93 2.67 -3.97
CA GLU A 88 0.03 1.70 -4.62
C GLU A 88 -1.33 1.61 -3.94
N ILE A 89 -1.35 1.65 -2.60
CA ILE A 89 -2.60 1.75 -1.84
C ILE A 89 -3.31 3.06 -2.07
N PHE A 90 -2.59 4.18 -2.10
CA PHE A 90 -3.21 5.48 -2.33
C PHE A 90 -3.90 5.53 -3.70
N ILE A 91 -3.24 5.00 -4.74
CA ILE A 91 -3.83 4.87 -6.08
C ILE A 91 -5.04 3.93 -6.04
N SER A 92 -4.92 2.76 -5.39
CA SER A 92 -6.03 1.82 -5.24
C SER A 92 -7.23 2.46 -4.52
N LEU A 93 -6.99 3.21 -3.44
CA LEU A 93 -8.00 3.93 -2.69
C LEU A 93 -8.65 5.02 -3.54
N ALA A 94 -7.86 5.82 -4.27
CA ALA A 94 -8.39 6.84 -5.16
C ALA A 94 -9.35 6.21 -6.19
N PHE A 95 -8.95 5.11 -6.83
CA PHE A 95 -9.82 4.39 -7.76
C PHE A 95 -11.07 3.81 -7.08
N SER A 96 -10.94 3.20 -5.91
CA SER A 96 -12.10 2.65 -5.20
C SER A 96 -13.05 3.73 -4.67
N THR A 97 -12.55 4.92 -4.33
CA THR A 97 -13.41 6.05 -3.91
C THR A 97 -14.21 6.64 -5.07
N VAL A 98 -13.80 6.44 -6.33
CA VAL A 98 -14.57 6.90 -7.50
C VAL A 98 -15.98 6.31 -7.51
N ALA A 99 -16.14 5.05 -7.09
CA ALA A 99 -17.46 4.43 -6.95
C ALA A 99 -18.33 5.17 -5.94
N PHE A 100 -17.79 5.58 -4.79
CA PHE A 100 -18.52 6.38 -3.79
C PHE A 100 -18.92 7.75 -4.34
N TRP A 101 -18.02 8.42 -5.05
CA TRP A 101 -18.31 9.70 -5.69
C TRP A 101 -19.42 9.56 -6.73
N LEU A 102 -19.41 8.48 -7.52
CA LEU A 102 -20.45 8.19 -8.49
C LEU A 102 -21.81 7.96 -7.80
N THR A 103 -21.86 7.18 -6.71
CA THR A 103 -23.09 7.00 -5.93
C THR A 103 -23.62 8.34 -5.42
N ILE A 104 -22.75 9.20 -4.88
CA ILE A 104 -23.16 10.52 -4.36
C ILE A 104 -23.75 11.38 -5.48
N ILE A 105 -23.14 11.39 -6.67
CA ILE A 105 -23.65 12.12 -7.83
C ILE A 105 -25.03 11.58 -8.21
N VAL A 106 -25.21 10.26 -8.29
CA VAL A 106 -26.50 9.63 -8.58
C VAL A 106 -27.55 10.00 -7.53
N PHE A 107 -27.22 9.95 -6.24
CA PHE A 107 -28.15 10.35 -5.18
C PHE A 107 -28.52 11.83 -5.27
N ARG A 108 -27.59 12.70 -5.65
CA ARG A 108 -27.87 14.13 -5.83
C ARG A 108 -28.84 14.40 -6.98
N LEU A 109 -28.82 13.57 -8.03
CA LEU A 109 -29.76 13.67 -9.15
C LEU A 109 -31.19 13.24 -8.78
N MET A 110 -31.38 12.51 -7.67
CA MET A 110 -32.72 12.15 -7.20
C MET A 110 -33.38 13.36 -6.54
N VAL A 111 -34.60 13.71 -6.98
CA VAL A 111 -35.35 14.90 -6.51
C VAL A 111 -35.42 14.97 -4.98
N ALA A 112 -35.65 13.84 -4.31
CA ALA A 112 -35.75 13.72 -2.85
C ALA A 112 -34.48 14.09 -2.07
N ASN A 113 -33.32 14.17 -2.74
CA ASN A 113 -32.02 14.41 -2.12
C ASN A 113 -31.32 15.65 -2.70
N SER A 114 -31.96 16.40 -3.59
CA SER A 114 -31.35 17.54 -4.30
C SER A 114 -30.86 18.67 -3.38
N HIS A 115 -31.47 18.80 -2.20
CA HIS A 115 -31.17 19.85 -1.21
C HIS A 115 -30.06 19.46 -0.21
N LYS A 116 -29.67 18.18 -0.15
CA LYS A 116 -28.74 17.68 0.87
C LYS A 116 -27.30 18.05 0.54
N SER A 117 -26.50 18.30 1.58
CA SER A 117 -25.08 18.58 1.41
C SER A 117 -24.31 17.32 0.96
N LEU A 118 -23.18 17.49 0.27
CA LEU A 118 -22.36 16.36 -0.17
C LEU A 118 -21.92 15.45 0.99
N LEU A 119 -21.65 16.03 2.17
CA LEU A 119 -21.29 15.28 3.37
C LEU A 119 -22.45 14.44 3.91
N GLU A 120 -23.67 14.95 3.85
CA GLU A 120 -24.86 14.17 4.22
C GLU A 120 -25.10 13.03 3.25
N LEU A 121 -24.93 13.26 1.94
CA LEU A 121 -25.03 12.21 0.93
C LEU A 121 -23.97 11.13 1.17
N PHE A 122 -22.74 11.52 1.48
CA PHE A 122 -21.68 10.56 1.85
C PHE A 122 -22.05 9.74 3.09
N LYS A 123 -22.63 10.36 4.12
CA LYS A 123 -23.13 9.64 5.30
C LYS A 123 -24.27 8.68 4.93
N VAL A 124 -25.19 9.09 4.06
CA VAL A 124 -26.27 8.22 3.56
C VAL A 124 -25.68 7.01 2.83
N THR A 125 -24.65 7.20 2.02
CA THR A 125 -23.93 6.13 1.33
C THR A 125 -23.30 5.13 2.31
N ILE A 126 -22.66 5.61 3.37
CA ILE A 126 -22.13 4.75 4.45
C ILE A 126 -23.26 4.00 5.16
N ASN A 127 -24.34 4.69 5.51
CA ASN A 127 -25.53 4.10 6.14
C ASN A 127 -26.24 3.10 5.21
N ASN A 128 -25.97 3.14 3.91
CA ASN A 128 -26.44 2.18 2.92
C ASN A 128 -25.61 0.90 2.83
N GLY A 129 -24.52 0.81 3.61
CA GLY A 129 -23.65 -0.37 3.68
C GLY A 129 -22.61 -0.41 2.56
N GLU A 130 -22.43 0.65 1.78
CA GLU A 130 -21.43 0.67 0.69
C GLU A 130 -20.01 0.53 1.20
N LEU A 131 -19.74 0.95 2.45
CA LEU A 131 -18.45 0.75 3.10
C LEU A 131 -18.11 -0.73 3.33
N LEU A 132 -19.12 -1.58 3.52
CA LEU A 132 -18.94 -3.03 3.66
C LEU A 132 -18.61 -3.68 2.31
N ILE A 133 -19.28 -3.27 1.23
CA ILE A 133 -18.94 -3.71 -0.13
C ILE A 133 -17.51 -3.30 -0.45
N PHE A 134 -17.15 -2.05 -0.15
CA PHE A 134 -15.79 -1.56 -0.30
C PHE A 134 -14.78 -2.44 0.43
N ALA A 135 -15.02 -2.79 1.70
CA ALA A 135 -14.16 -3.69 2.45
C ALA A 135 -13.94 -5.02 1.71
N ILE A 136 -15.02 -5.70 1.27
CA ILE A 136 -14.96 -6.98 0.53
C ILE A 136 -14.15 -6.86 -0.75
N THR A 137 -14.39 -5.82 -1.56
CA THR A 137 -13.65 -5.61 -2.81
C THR A 137 -12.17 -5.34 -2.56
N PHE A 138 -11.82 -4.73 -1.42
CA PHE A 138 -10.46 -4.38 -1.09
C PHE A 138 -9.61 -5.58 -0.67
N ILE A 139 -10.23 -6.60 -0.05
CA ILE A 139 -9.58 -7.86 0.35
C ILE A 139 -9.45 -8.87 -0.81
N GLY A 140 -10.22 -8.76 -1.88
CA GLY A 140 -10.14 -9.69 -3.03
C GLY A 140 -8.72 -9.89 -3.57
N PRO A 141 -7.97 -8.82 -3.88
CA PRO A 141 -6.58 -8.94 -4.30
C PRO A 141 -5.64 -9.58 -3.26
N VAL A 142 -5.94 -9.47 -1.97
CA VAL A 142 -5.18 -10.14 -0.90
C VAL A 142 -5.37 -11.64 -1.00
N LEU A 143 -6.60 -12.10 -1.22
CA LEU A 143 -6.89 -13.53 -1.40
C LEU A 143 -6.16 -14.09 -2.62
N ALA A 144 -6.20 -13.38 -3.75
CA ALA A 144 -5.48 -13.77 -4.95
C ALA A 144 -3.95 -13.83 -4.72
N ALA A 145 -3.40 -12.86 -3.98
CA ALA A 145 -1.98 -12.84 -3.64
C ALA A 145 -1.60 -13.98 -2.67
N ALA A 146 -2.49 -14.34 -1.74
CA ALA A 146 -2.27 -15.41 -0.78
C ALA A 146 -2.40 -16.80 -1.42
N LEU A 147 -3.39 -17.03 -2.29
CA LEU A 147 -3.65 -18.31 -2.95
C LEU A 147 -2.75 -18.57 -4.17
N GLY A 148 -2.13 -17.53 -4.73
CA GLY A 148 -1.26 -17.67 -5.88
C GLY A 148 0.00 -18.48 -5.54
N ASP A 149 -0.03 -19.79 -5.82
CA ASP A 149 1.13 -20.66 -5.70
C ASP A 149 2.20 -20.23 -6.70
N ARG A 150 3.29 -19.65 -6.20
CA ARG A 150 4.40 -19.20 -7.02
C ARG A 150 5.43 -20.31 -7.10
N GLN A 151 5.37 -21.09 -8.18
CA GLN A 151 6.41 -22.08 -8.49
C GLN A 151 7.80 -21.44 -8.42
N GLY A 152 8.66 -21.98 -7.55
CA GLY A 152 10.05 -21.52 -7.39
C GLY A 152 10.28 -20.23 -6.58
N LYS A 153 9.25 -19.64 -5.94
CA LYS A 153 9.43 -18.44 -5.08
C LYS A 153 9.15 -18.76 -3.61
N LYS A 154 9.69 -17.94 -2.70
CA LYS A 154 9.43 -18.06 -1.26
C LYS A 154 7.92 -17.98 -1.00
N ARG A 155 7.38 -18.94 -0.23
CA ARG A 155 5.97 -18.96 0.20
C ARG A 155 5.60 -17.70 0.96
N PHE A 156 4.37 -17.21 0.76
CA PHE A 156 3.82 -16.06 1.47
C PHE A 156 3.86 -16.28 2.99
N PRO A 157 4.43 -15.35 3.78
CA PRO A 157 4.54 -15.55 5.22
C PRO A 157 3.14 -15.62 5.82
N SER A 158 2.84 -16.70 6.56
CA SER A 158 1.52 -16.91 7.19
C SER A 158 0.35 -16.87 6.19
N GLN A 159 0.51 -17.50 5.02
CA GLN A 159 -0.52 -17.60 3.98
C GLN A 159 -1.89 -17.99 4.55
N ASP A 160 -1.94 -19.08 5.32
CA ASP A 160 -3.19 -19.58 5.90
C ASP A 160 -3.88 -18.54 6.76
N TRP A 161 -3.12 -17.79 7.57
CA TRP A 161 -3.67 -16.78 8.46
C TRP A 161 -4.25 -15.58 7.72
N HIS A 162 -3.64 -15.19 6.60
CA HIS A 162 -4.20 -14.15 5.73
C HIS A 162 -5.48 -14.64 5.05
N VAL A 163 -5.52 -15.89 4.60
CA VAL A 163 -6.73 -16.50 4.01
C VAL A 163 -7.87 -16.54 5.04
N TYR A 164 -7.61 -17.04 6.26
CA TYR A 164 -8.62 -17.06 7.33
C TYR A 164 -9.12 -15.66 7.68
N LEU A 165 -8.21 -14.68 7.78
CA LEU A 165 -8.58 -13.30 8.08
C LEU A 165 -9.44 -12.68 6.96
N VAL A 166 -9.11 -12.94 5.70
CA VAL A 166 -9.92 -12.51 4.55
C VAL A 166 -11.31 -13.15 4.60
N LEU A 167 -11.41 -14.44 4.90
CA LEU A 167 -12.69 -15.14 5.03
C LEU A 167 -13.55 -14.56 6.14
N ILE A 168 -12.96 -14.26 7.31
CA ILE A 168 -13.68 -13.66 8.43
C ILE A 168 -14.19 -12.26 8.07
N ILE A 169 -13.33 -11.39 7.53
CA ILE A 169 -13.73 -10.03 7.15
C ILE A 169 -14.78 -10.06 6.04
N GLY A 170 -14.59 -10.91 5.03
CA GLY A 170 -15.52 -11.09 3.92
C GLY A 170 -16.88 -11.60 4.39
N GLY A 171 -16.88 -12.64 5.24
CA GLY A 171 -18.07 -13.21 5.84
C GLY A 171 -18.84 -12.20 6.68
N LEU A 172 -18.16 -11.54 7.63
CA LEU A 172 -18.78 -10.51 8.48
C LEU A 172 -19.34 -9.35 7.64
N SER A 173 -18.57 -8.85 6.67
CA SER A 173 -19.01 -7.75 5.81
C SER A 173 -20.24 -8.13 4.97
N ALA A 174 -20.26 -9.35 4.41
CA ALA A 174 -21.39 -9.85 3.64
C ALA A 174 -22.63 -10.06 4.53
N SER A 175 -22.46 -10.66 5.72
CA SER A 175 -23.55 -10.83 6.69
C SER A 175 -24.15 -9.49 7.09
N PHE A 176 -23.34 -8.51 7.48
CA PHE A 176 -23.84 -7.17 7.83
C PHE A 176 -24.53 -6.48 6.65
N PHE A 177 -23.98 -6.61 5.44
CA PHE A 177 -24.58 -6.04 4.24
C PHE A 177 -25.96 -6.63 3.96
N VAL A 178 -26.09 -7.96 4.02
CA VAL A 178 -27.37 -8.66 3.83
C VAL A 178 -28.37 -8.24 4.90
N ILE A 179 -27.96 -8.17 6.17
CA ILE A 179 -28.82 -7.71 7.27
C ILE A 179 -29.33 -6.29 7.00
N ILE A 180 -28.46 -5.34 6.63
CA ILE A 180 -28.85 -3.96 6.29
C ILE A 180 -29.87 -3.92 5.16
N LYS A 181 -29.66 -4.72 4.10
CA LYS A 181 -30.56 -4.75 2.93
C LYS A 181 -31.90 -5.40 3.25
N LEU A 182 -31.90 -6.50 4.00
CA LEU A 182 -33.12 -7.17 4.45
C LEU A 182 -33.96 -6.24 5.33
N LEU A 183 -33.34 -5.57 6.31
CA LEU A 183 -34.02 -4.62 7.18
C LEU A 183 -34.66 -3.47 6.40
N LYS A 184 -33.93 -2.89 5.44
CA LYS A 184 -34.49 -1.84 4.57
C LYS A 184 -35.61 -2.33 3.67
N SER A 185 -35.53 -3.58 3.19
CA SER A 185 -36.59 -4.18 2.38
C SER A 185 -37.83 -4.54 3.19
N MET A 186 -37.67 -4.87 4.48
CA MET A 186 -38.75 -5.26 5.39
C MET A 186 -39.36 -4.07 6.15
N SER A 187 -38.85 -2.85 5.94
CA SER A 187 -39.45 -1.61 6.44
C SER A 187 -40.79 -1.34 5.72
N THR A 188 -41.77 -2.21 5.94
CA THR A 188 -43.18 -1.91 5.81
C THR A 188 -43.62 -1.17 7.08
N PRO A 189 -44.63 -0.29 7.00
CA PRO A 189 -45.03 0.59 8.11
C PRO A 189 -45.58 -0.14 9.36
N THR A 190 -45.66 -1.47 9.37
CA THR A 190 -46.33 -2.26 10.41
C THR A 190 -45.39 -2.98 11.37
N PHE A 191 -44.10 -3.14 11.05
CA PHE A 191 -43.13 -3.80 11.93
C PHE A 191 -41.88 -2.95 12.09
N ASP A 192 -41.80 -2.24 13.21
CA ASP A 192 -40.68 -1.38 13.56
C ASP A 192 -39.50 -2.22 14.13
N VAL A 193 -38.98 -3.15 13.33
CA VAL A 193 -37.78 -3.93 13.67
C VAL A 193 -36.51 -3.05 13.54
N LEU A 194 -36.59 -1.96 12.79
CA LEU A 194 -35.48 -1.02 12.58
C LEU A 194 -35.09 -0.26 13.86
N THR A 195 -36.01 -0.06 14.80
CA THR A 195 -35.74 0.65 16.07
C THR A 195 -34.90 -0.17 17.06
N GLN A 196 -34.77 -1.48 16.88
CA GLN A 196 -33.96 -2.32 17.78
C GLN A 196 -32.49 -2.41 17.39
N ILE A 197 -32.11 -1.95 16.19
CA ILE A 197 -30.73 -2.07 15.72
C ILE A 197 -30.00 -0.75 15.92
N ASP A 198 -28.95 -0.81 16.72
CA ASP A 198 -28.03 0.30 16.96
C ASP A 198 -27.24 0.62 15.67
N MET A 199 -27.81 1.53 14.87
CA MET A 199 -27.20 2.03 13.63
C MET A 199 -25.79 2.60 13.87
N PRO A 200 -25.52 3.40 14.94
CA PRO A 200 -24.16 3.79 15.32
C PRO A 200 -23.18 2.62 15.48
N LEU A 201 -23.58 1.54 16.17
CA LEU A 201 -22.74 0.35 16.32
C LEU A 201 -22.39 -0.26 14.96
N LEU A 202 -23.39 -0.39 14.08
CA LEU A 202 -23.21 -0.95 12.75
C LEU A 202 -22.26 -0.12 11.88
N ILE A 203 -22.39 1.21 11.94
CA ILE A 203 -21.49 2.14 11.25
C ILE A 203 -20.06 1.98 11.79
N ASN A 204 -19.87 1.97 13.11
CA ASN A 204 -18.56 1.80 13.73
C ASN A 204 -17.92 0.46 13.36
N CYS A 205 -18.70 -0.62 13.36
CA CYS A 205 -18.25 -1.94 12.88
C CYS A 205 -17.83 -1.90 11.41
N SER A 206 -18.60 -1.22 10.54
CA SER A 206 -18.25 -1.09 9.12
C SER A 206 -16.96 -0.31 8.89
N ILE A 207 -16.73 0.77 9.65
CA ILE A 207 -15.49 1.56 9.60
C ILE A 207 -14.32 0.69 10.09
N GLY A 208 -14.51 -0.07 11.17
CA GLY A 208 -13.52 -0.99 11.71
C GLY A 208 -13.13 -2.07 10.68
N LEU A 209 -14.11 -2.72 10.06
CA LEU A 209 -13.87 -3.74 9.02
C LEU A 209 -13.15 -3.14 7.81
N ALA A 210 -13.53 -1.94 7.36
CA ALA A 210 -12.85 -1.26 6.26
C ALA A 210 -11.40 -0.91 6.61
N ALA A 211 -11.14 -0.41 7.82
CA ALA A 211 -9.79 -0.11 8.30
C ALA A 211 -8.92 -1.37 8.34
N ILE A 212 -9.44 -2.48 8.88
CA ILE A 212 -8.74 -3.76 8.92
C ILE A 212 -8.47 -4.28 7.50
N ALA A 213 -9.43 -4.16 6.58
CA ALA A 213 -9.25 -4.55 5.18
C ALA A 213 -8.14 -3.75 4.49
N ILE A 214 -8.09 -2.42 4.72
CA ILE A 214 -7.03 -1.54 4.21
C ILE A 214 -5.67 -1.94 4.80
N CYS A 215 -5.58 -2.15 6.12
CA CYS A 215 -4.37 -2.60 6.78
C CYS A 215 -3.90 -3.96 6.24
N THR A 216 -4.82 -4.90 6.06
CA THR A 216 -4.49 -6.24 5.52
C THR A 216 -3.97 -6.15 4.10
N ARG A 217 -4.59 -5.33 3.25
CA ARG A 217 -4.09 -5.08 1.89
C ARG A 217 -2.72 -4.41 1.90
N TYR A 218 -2.48 -3.50 2.84
CA TYR A 218 -1.17 -2.87 3.02
C TYR A 218 -0.09 -3.90 3.32
N LEU A 219 -0.34 -4.75 4.31
CA LEU A 219 0.57 -5.84 4.66
C LEU A 219 0.85 -6.74 3.44
N ALA A 220 -0.19 -7.13 2.71
CA ALA A 220 -0.06 -7.96 1.52
C ALA A 220 0.83 -7.33 0.43
N ILE A 221 0.64 -6.04 0.12
CA ILE A 221 1.44 -5.33 -0.89
C ILE A 221 2.90 -5.19 -0.42
N VAL A 222 3.12 -4.86 0.85
CA VAL A 222 4.47 -4.77 1.42
C VAL A 222 5.19 -6.11 1.33
N TYR A 223 4.52 -7.20 1.73
CA TYR A 223 5.07 -8.56 1.62
C TYR A 223 5.38 -8.94 0.19
N GLN A 224 4.46 -8.65 -0.73
CA GLN A 224 4.64 -8.92 -2.14
C GLN A 224 5.87 -8.20 -2.70
N LYS A 225 6.04 -6.91 -2.40
CA LYS A 225 7.22 -6.15 -2.84
C LYS A 225 8.51 -6.67 -2.23
N ASN A 226 8.51 -7.04 -0.95
CA ASN A 226 9.68 -7.62 -0.29
C ASN A 226 10.14 -8.92 -0.96
N MET A 227 9.20 -9.74 -1.43
CA MET A 227 9.51 -10.95 -2.20
C MET A 227 10.08 -10.69 -3.59
N PHE A 228 9.71 -9.56 -4.21
CA PHE A 228 10.18 -9.20 -5.54
C PHE A 228 11.45 -8.34 -5.53
N THR A 229 11.88 -7.83 -4.38
CA THR A 229 13.12 -7.03 -4.25
C THR A 229 14.39 -7.88 -4.45
N SER A 230 14.26 -9.16 -4.83
CA SER A 230 15.33 -9.87 -5.53
C SER A 230 15.48 -9.29 -6.94
N ASP A 231 15.94 -8.03 -7.02
CA ASP A 231 16.37 -7.31 -8.24
C ASP A 231 17.45 -8.07 -9.02
N GLU A 232 17.92 -9.20 -8.50
CA GLU A 232 18.84 -10.12 -9.16
C GLU A 232 18.19 -11.03 -10.21
N ILE A 233 16.86 -11.23 -10.19
CA ILE A 233 16.19 -12.21 -11.06
C ILE A 233 15.77 -11.60 -12.41
N LEU A 234 15.28 -10.35 -12.41
CA LEU A 234 14.84 -9.67 -13.64
C LEU A 234 15.96 -9.48 -14.68
N PRO A 235 17.17 -8.99 -14.32
CA PRO A 235 18.25 -8.84 -15.27
C PRO A 235 18.70 -10.18 -15.86
N LYS A 236 18.62 -11.27 -15.07
CA LYS A 236 18.99 -12.62 -15.52
C LYS A 236 17.96 -13.19 -16.50
N GLN A 237 16.67 -12.97 -16.28
CA GLN A 237 15.62 -13.39 -17.22
C GLN A 237 15.68 -12.61 -18.53
N ASP A 238 15.88 -11.28 -18.47
CA ASP A 238 16.00 -10.46 -19.67
C ASP A 238 17.25 -10.83 -20.46
N ALA A 239 18.37 -11.13 -19.79
CA ALA A 239 19.59 -11.60 -20.43
C ALA A 239 19.41 -12.97 -21.09
N GLN A 240 18.81 -13.95 -20.39
CA GLN A 240 18.53 -15.28 -20.96
C GLN A 240 17.57 -15.20 -22.15
N PHE A 241 16.52 -14.37 -22.06
CA PHE A 241 15.62 -14.16 -23.18
C PHE A 241 16.33 -13.51 -24.37
N ALA A 242 17.17 -12.50 -24.14
CA ALA A 242 17.95 -11.87 -25.18
C ALA A 242 18.93 -12.85 -25.85
N GLU A 243 19.55 -13.74 -25.08
CA GLU A 243 20.46 -14.78 -25.57
C GLU A 243 19.71 -15.84 -26.41
N LEU A 244 18.58 -16.34 -25.92
CA LEU A 244 17.71 -17.27 -26.65
C LEU A 244 17.19 -16.66 -27.96
N TYR A 245 16.80 -15.38 -27.91
CA TYR A 245 16.34 -14.65 -29.09
C TYR A 245 17.47 -14.43 -30.10
N ALA A 246 18.69 -14.12 -29.63
CA ALA A 246 19.86 -13.98 -30.49
C ALA A 246 20.24 -15.29 -31.18
N ALA A 247 20.23 -16.41 -30.45
CA ALA A 247 20.48 -17.74 -30.99
C ALA A 247 19.43 -18.14 -32.06
N HIS A 248 18.15 -17.87 -31.81
CA HIS A 248 17.10 -18.17 -32.78
C HIS A 248 17.18 -17.32 -34.05
N ARG A 249 17.77 -16.12 -33.96
CA ARG A 249 18.00 -15.25 -35.12
C ARG A 249 19.19 -15.71 -35.98
N SER A 250 20.23 -16.30 -35.38
CA SER A 250 21.41 -16.76 -36.13
C SER A 250 21.20 -18.04 -36.94
N ASP A 251 20.16 -18.81 -36.63
CA ASP A 251 19.81 -20.05 -37.36
C ASP A 251 18.98 -19.80 -38.65
N LYS A 252 18.68 -18.54 -38.99
CA LYS A 252 17.98 -18.14 -40.22
C LYS A 252 18.91 -17.40 -41.17
#